data_AF-C1KLA0-F1
#
_entry.id   AF-C1KLA0-F1
#
_cell.length_a   1.000
_cell.length_b   1.000
_cell.length_c   1.000
_cell.angle_alpha   90.00
_cell.angle_beta   90.00
_cell.angle_gamma   90.00
#
_symmetry.space_group_name_H-M   'P 1'
#
loop_
_entity.id
_entity.type
_entity.pdbx_description
1 polymer ?
#
loop_
_entity_poly.entity_id
_entity_poly.type
_entity_poly.pdbx_seq_one_letter_code
_entity_poly.pdbx_strand_id
1 'polypeptide(L)'
;MINRLIALSLATMIFAACSSTDTGQKDATTVGDGGWTFEGWGGPPEQRNDGKTPRDTNPKDWYYIKFSSRASGKAVAKKSQAMMQSTCREASRLQGASDVVKKMVGETVESASGVSDGEATASVIVSQSQGVVKGVGVYECKATGSGSDPKDVSKDNWEECQCVIYAKFPGGKDALVAKAQEVSKQ
;
A
#
# COMPACT_ATOMS: atom_id res chain seq x y z
N MET A 1 -46.28 -13.62 56.74
CA MET A 1 -46.59 -14.46 55.57
C MET A 1 -46.27 -13.69 54.30
N ILE A 2 -45.67 -14.41 53.36
CA ILE A 2 -45.16 -13.98 52.05
C ILE A 2 -46.32 -13.69 51.08
N ASN A 3 -46.20 -12.66 50.25
CA ASN A 3 -46.59 -12.67 48.83
C ASN A 3 -45.98 -11.42 48.15
N ARG A 4 -45.01 -11.58 47.22
CA ARG A 4 -45.16 -11.82 45.76
C ARG A 4 -45.90 -10.64 45.07
N LEU A 5 -45.51 -10.08 43.93
CA LEU A 5 -44.37 -10.10 43.01
C LEU A 5 -44.83 -9.14 41.87
N ILE A 6 -43.89 -8.40 41.26
CA ILE A 6 -43.87 -7.95 39.85
C ILE A 6 -44.86 -6.86 39.36
N ALA A 7 -44.31 -5.72 38.95
CA ALA A 7 -44.44 -5.14 37.59
C ALA A 7 -43.47 -3.94 37.47
N LEU A 8 -42.25 -4.10 36.92
CA LEU A 8 -41.89 -3.91 35.50
C LEU A 8 -42.37 -2.59 34.90
N SER A 9 -41.45 -1.59 34.86
CA SER A 9 -41.05 -0.90 33.62
C SER A 9 -40.20 0.34 33.95
N LEU A 10 -38.87 0.19 34.04
CA LEU A 10 -37.95 1.31 33.84
C LEU A 10 -37.27 1.13 32.49
N ALA A 11 -37.61 2.05 31.59
CA ALA A 11 -37.10 2.13 30.25
C ALA A 11 -35.60 2.48 30.24
N THR A 12 -34.86 1.66 29.49
CA THR A 12 -33.78 2.04 28.58
C THR A 12 -32.82 3.16 28.99
N MET A 13 -31.64 2.77 29.46
CA MET A 13 -30.38 3.31 28.93
C MET A 13 -29.44 2.13 28.69
N ILE A 14 -29.60 1.50 27.53
CA ILE A 14 -28.51 0.72 26.94
C ILE A 14 -27.47 1.77 26.57
N PHE A 15 -26.44 1.91 27.40
CA PHE A 15 -25.18 2.43 26.92
C PHE A 15 -24.76 1.50 25.79
N ALA A 16 -25.09 1.89 24.55
CA ALA A 16 -24.27 1.55 23.43
C ALA A 16 -22.92 2.20 23.73
N ALA A 17 -22.10 1.48 24.50
CA ALA A 17 -20.69 1.45 24.23
C ALA A 17 -20.60 1.00 22.76
N CYS A 18 -20.70 1.97 21.85
CA CYS A 18 -19.76 2.00 20.75
C CYS A 18 -18.41 1.98 21.46
N SER A 19 -17.93 0.77 21.72
CA SER A 19 -16.53 0.47 21.79
C SER A 19 -15.99 0.98 20.47
N SER A 20 -15.72 2.28 20.43
CA SER A 20 -14.65 2.86 19.66
C SER A 20 -13.43 2.16 20.22
N THR A 21 -13.23 0.92 19.79
CA THR A 21 -11.92 0.33 19.76
C THR A 21 -11.20 1.27 18.82
N ASP A 22 -10.60 2.31 19.42
CA ASP A 22 -9.29 2.82 19.07
C ASP A 22 -8.38 1.59 18.95
N THR A 23 -8.62 0.83 17.90
CA THR A 23 -7.58 0.14 17.21
C THR A 23 -6.73 1.29 16.74
N GLY A 24 -5.74 1.63 17.58
CA GLY A 24 -4.51 2.26 17.17
C GLY A 24 -3.97 1.43 16.02
N GLN A 25 -4.56 1.66 14.85
CA GLN A 25 -3.98 1.40 13.57
C GLN A 25 -2.77 2.30 13.64
N LYS A 26 -1.62 1.72 14.04
CA LYS A 26 -0.35 2.43 14.13
C LYS A 26 -0.30 3.39 12.97
N ASP A 27 -0.29 4.69 13.26
CA ASP A 27 -0.30 5.70 12.23
C ASP A 27 0.79 5.32 11.25
N ALA A 28 0.39 5.07 10.01
CA ALA A 28 1.22 4.51 8.94
C ALA A 28 2.25 5.54 8.43
N THR A 29 2.73 6.39 9.33
CA THR A 29 3.64 7.52 9.12
C THR A 29 4.94 7.37 9.91
N THR A 30 5.09 6.35 10.77
CA THR A 30 6.28 6.24 11.64
C THR A 30 7.21 5.10 11.21
N VAL A 31 7.86 5.27 10.06
CA VAL A 31 9.16 4.64 9.77
C VAL A 31 10.25 5.73 9.75
N GLY A 32 10.52 6.30 10.93
CA GLY A 32 11.69 7.14 11.23
C GLY A 32 11.76 8.49 10.51
N ASP A 33 12.72 9.32 10.96
CA ASP A 33 12.97 10.71 10.54
C ASP A 33 13.24 10.95 9.03
N GLY A 34 13.20 9.90 8.19
CA GLY A 34 13.48 9.97 6.74
C GLY A 34 12.36 9.48 5.83
N GLY A 35 11.29 8.90 6.36
CA GLY A 35 10.26 8.23 5.56
C GLY A 35 10.81 7.07 4.70
N TRP A 36 9.92 6.39 3.97
CA TRP A 36 10.34 5.31 3.08
C TRP A 36 11.26 5.81 1.98
N THR A 37 12.54 5.42 2.05
CA THR A 37 13.57 5.78 1.06
C THR A 37 13.76 4.68 0.02
N PHE A 38 13.20 3.49 0.23
CA PHE A 38 13.48 2.28 -0.54
C PHE A 38 12.53 2.09 -1.73
N GLU A 39 13.07 1.71 -2.88
CA GLU A 39 12.33 1.11 -3.99
C GLU A 39 13.07 -0.15 -4.43
N GLY A 40 12.35 -1.13 -4.95
CA GLY A 40 12.92 -2.39 -5.41
C GLY A 40 12.43 -3.63 -4.66
N TRP A 41 13.18 -4.73 -4.80
CA TRP A 41 12.82 -6.04 -4.27
C TRP A 41 12.98 -6.15 -2.74
N GLY A 42 11.90 -6.46 -2.04
CA GLY A 42 11.80 -6.57 -0.59
C GLY A 42 11.05 -7.82 -0.14
N GLY A 43 11.07 -8.03 1.18
CA GLY A 43 10.29 -9.05 1.86
C GLY A 43 8.80 -8.72 1.94
N PRO A 44 8.01 -9.48 2.71
CA PRO A 44 6.56 -9.25 2.85
C PRO A 44 6.22 -7.85 3.39
N PRO A 45 5.07 -7.26 2.98
CA PRO A 45 4.61 -5.92 3.37
C PRO A 45 3.98 -5.87 4.77
N GLU A 46 4.34 -6.81 5.65
CA GLU A 46 3.79 -6.87 7.00
C GLU A 46 4.32 -5.71 7.83
N GLN A 47 3.45 -5.05 8.60
CA GLN A 47 3.90 -4.10 9.61
C GLN A 47 4.51 -4.85 10.78
N ARG A 48 5.71 -4.44 11.20
CA ARG A 48 6.49 -5.10 12.24
C ARG A 48 6.87 -4.11 13.33
N ASN A 49 6.97 -4.61 14.56
CA ASN A 49 7.36 -3.80 15.72
C ASN A 49 8.86 -3.90 16.04
N ASP A 50 9.63 -4.60 15.21
CA ASP A 50 11.06 -4.88 15.39
C ASP A 50 11.96 -3.87 14.66
N GLY A 51 11.38 -2.80 14.11
CA GLY A 51 12.10 -1.75 13.36
C GLY A 51 12.61 -2.19 12.00
N LYS A 52 12.34 -3.44 11.58
CA LYS A 52 12.73 -3.93 10.26
C LYS A 52 11.70 -3.55 9.22
N THR A 53 12.20 -3.18 8.06
CA THR A 53 11.37 -2.89 6.88
C THR A 53 11.38 -4.06 5.90
N PRO A 54 10.48 -4.13 4.92
CA PRO A 54 10.62 -4.99 3.75
C PRO A 54 12.02 -5.01 3.10
N ARG A 55 12.81 -3.93 3.20
CA ARG A 55 14.21 -3.93 2.76
C ARG A 55 15.08 -4.94 3.51
N ASP A 56 14.78 -5.19 4.78
CA ASP A 56 15.59 -6.00 5.70
C ASP A 56 15.07 -7.44 5.84
N THR A 57 13.94 -7.76 5.21
CA THR A 57 13.26 -9.06 5.36
C THR A 57 13.28 -9.89 4.09
N ASN A 58 13.12 -11.19 4.25
CA ASN A 58 13.08 -12.20 3.18
C ASN A 58 11.77 -13.01 3.29
N PRO A 59 11.34 -13.71 2.22
CA PRO A 59 11.97 -13.80 0.88
C PRO A 59 11.72 -12.55 0.02
N LYS A 60 12.62 -12.23 -0.92
CA LYS A 60 12.57 -11.04 -1.78
C LYS A 60 11.57 -11.16 -2.95
N ASP A 61 10.33 -11.51 -2.64
CA ASP A 61 9.28 -11.77 -3.63
C ASP A 61 8.40 -10.54 -3.93
N TRP A 62 8.56 -9.44 -3.19
CA TRP A 62 7.75 -8.24 -3.35
C TRP A 62 8.56 -7.12 -3.96
N TYR A 63 7.96 -6.36 -4.86
CA TYR A 63 8.59 -5.19 -5.47
C TYR A 63 7.85 -3.94 -5.04
N TYR A 64 8.59 -2.93 -4.56
CA TYR A 64 8.07 -1.71 -3.95
C TYR A 64 8.42 -0.48 -4.80
N ILE A 65 7.46 0.41 -5.00
CA ILE A 65 7.65 1.73 -5.63
C ILE A 65 6.97 2.83 -4.81
N LYS A 66 7.44 4.06 -4.95
CA LYS A 66 6.70 5.23 -4.50
C LYS A 66 5.81 5.72 -5.63
N PHE A 67 4.58 6.09 -5.28
CA PHE A 67 3.61 6.62 -6.21
C PHE A 67 2.93 7.84 -5.60
N SER A 68 2.95 8.96 -6.32
CA SER A 68 2.29 10.19 -5.88
C SER A 68 0.93 10.31 -6.56
N SER A 69 -0.07 10.75 -5.80
CA SER A 69 -1.42 10.95 -6.32
C SER A 69 -2.11 12.12 -5.64
N ARG A 70 -3.33 12.42 -6.10
CA ARG A 70 -4.16 13.50 -5.57
C ARG A 70 -5.49 12.96 -5.04
N ALA A 71 -5.97 13.56 -3.97
CA ALA A 71 -7.33 13.36 -3.48
C ALA A 71 -8.37 13.77 -4.54
N SER A 72 -9.58 13.21 -4.43
CA SER A 72 -10.68 13.56 -5.33
C SER A 72 -11.08 15.04 -5.18
N GLY A 73 -11.42 15.70 -6.29
CA GLY A 73 -11.86 17.10 -6.26
C GLY A 73 -13.06 17.35 -5.34
N LYS A 74 -13.95 16.35 -5.19
CA LYS A 74 -15.07 16.39 -4.24
C LYS A 74 -14.60 16.42 -2.77
N ALA A 75 -13.57 15.64 -2.42
CA ALA A 75 -13.02 15.63 -1.07
C ALA A 75 -12.33 16.96 -0.74
N VAL A 76 -11.57 17.49 -1.71
CA VAL A 76 -10.90 18.80 -1.60
C VAL A 76 -11.91 19.93 -1.44
N ALA A 77 -12.94 19.98 -2.30
CA ALA A 77 -13.98 21.00 -2.23
C ALA A 77 -14.74 21.00 -0.89
N LYS A 78 -14.91 19.82 -0.28
CA LYS A 78 -15.56 19.65 1.03
C LYS A 78 -14.61 19.88 2.22
N LYS A 79 -13.33 20.16 1.98
CA LYS A 79 -12.27 20.33 3.00
C LYS A 79 -12.26 19.20 4.04
N SER A 80 -12.60 17.99 3.63
CA SER A 80 -12.71 16.84 4.54
C SER A 80 -11.42 16.05 4.52
N GLN A 81 -10.63 16.15 5.59
CA GLN A 81 -9.34 15.46 5.71
C GLN A 81 -9.48 13.94 5.56
N ALA A 82 -10.45 13.33 6.24
CA ALA A 82 -10.71 11.90 6.14
C ALA A 82 -11.06 11.46 4.70
N MET A 83 -11.88 12.23 3.97
CA MET A 83 -12.19 11.93 2.57
C MET A 83 -10.98 12.16 1.66
N MET A 84 -10.17 13.19 1.91
CA MET A 84 -8.97 13.47 1.12
C MET A 84 -7.98 12.32 1.27
N GLN A 85 -7.68 11.92 2.50
CA GLN A 85 -6.82 10.78 2.79
C GLN A 85 -7.32 9.49 2.11
N SER A 86 -8.59 9.13 2.32
CA SER A 86 -9.17 7.92 1.73
C SER A 86 -9.09 7.92 0.20
N THR A 87 -9.50 9.03 -0.45
CA THR A 87 -9.53 9.10 -1.91
C THR A 87 -8.15 9.22 -2.54
N CYS A 88 -7.18 9.85 -1.86
CA CYS A 88 -5.80 9.89 -2.32
C CYS A 88 -5.15 8.49 -2.26
N ARG A 89 -5.34 7.76 -1.16
CA ARG A 89 -4.84 6.39 -1.01
C ARG A 89 -5.42 5.44 -2.05
N GLU A 90 -6.73 5.54 -2.32
CA GLU A 90 -7.35 4.72 -3.35
C GLU A 90 -6.88 5.09 -4.75
N ALA A 91 -6.72 6.39 -5.06
CA ALA A 91 -6.14 6.83 -6.33
C ALA A 91 -4.73 6.28 -6.52
N SER A 92 -3.88 6.33 -5.48
CA SER A 92 -2.54 5.74 -5.49
C SER A 92 -2.58 4.23 -5.73
N ARG A 93 -3.52 3.51 -5.08
CA ARG A 93 -3.66 2.06 -5.27
C ARG A 93 -4.04 1.72 -6.71
N LEU A 94 -5.04 2.40 -7.25
CA LEU A 94 -5.57 2.11 -8.59
C LEU A 94 -4.56 2.45 -9.69
N GLN A 95 -3.91 3.61 -9.59
CA GLN A 95 -2.96 4.07 -10.61
C GLN A 95 -1.61 3.38 -10.46
N GLY A 96 -1.10 3.31 -9.23
CA GLY A 96 0.18 2.68 -8.92
C GLY A 96 0.19 1.17 -9.14
N ALA A 97 -0.96 0.50 -9.20
CA ALA A 97 -1.06 -0.92 -9.50
C ALA A 97 -0.48 -1.32 -10.86
N SER A 98 -0.71 -0.50 -11.90
CA SER A 98 -0.14 -0.77 -13.23
C SER A 98 1.35 -0.45 -13.23
N ASP A 99 1.72 0.65 -12.60
CA ASP A 99 3.09 1.18 -12.66
C ASP A 99 4.08 0.35 -11.85
N VAL A 100 3.66 -0.21 -10.70
CA VAL A 100 4.50 -1.13 -9.92
C VAL A 100 4.84 -2.37 -10.74
N VAL A 101 3.90 -2.89 -11.53
CA VAL A 101 4.12 -4.06 -12.38
C VAL A 101 5.03 -3.71 -13.55
N LYS A 102 4.76 -2.61 -14.24
CA LYS A 102 5.60 -2.15 -15.35
C LYS A 102 7.04 -1.92 -14.90
N LYS A 103 7.25 -1.23 -13.78
CA LYS A 103 8.58 -0.94 -13.26
C LYS A 103 9.30 -2.20 -12.76
N MET A 104 8.58 -3.07 -12.04
CA MET A 104 9.11 -4.37 -11.61
C MET A 104 9.63 -5.20 -12.79
N VAL A 105 8.84 -5.30 -13.86
CA VAL A 105 9.22 -6.04 -15.07
C VAL A 105 10.31 -5.30 -15.82
N GLY A 106 10.15 -4.01 -16.11
CA GLY A 106 11.11 -3.19 -16.85
C GLY A 106 12.51 -3.23 -16.24
N GLU A 107 12.67 -2.85 -14.97
CA GLU A 107 13.99 -2.84 -14.33
C GLU A 107 14.61 -4.25 -14.22
N THR A 108 13.77 -5.27 -14.03
CA THR A 108 14.28 -6.64 -13.93
C THR A 108 14.72 -7.18 -15.28
N VAL A 109 13.98 -6.89 -16.34
CA VAL A 109 14.30 -7.30 -17.71
C VAL A 109 15.51 -6.52 -18.25
N GLU A 110 15.57 -5.21 -18.02
CA GLU A 110 16.71 -4.37 -18.39
C GLU A 110 18.00 -4.80 -17.68
N SER A 111 17.90 -5.26 -16.43
CA SER A 111 19.05 -5.79 -15.68
C SER A 111 19.37 -7.26 -15.99
N ALA A 112 18.53 -7.95 -16.78
CA ALA A 112 18.75 -9.34 -17.14
C ALA A 112 19.69 -9.46 -18.35
N SER A 113 20.85 -10.07 -18.14
CA SER A 113 21.72 -10.49 -19.25
C SER A 113 21.03 -11.56 -20.10
N GLY A 114 21.07 -11.40 -21.43
CA GLY A 114 20.53 -12.38 -22.37
C GLY A 114 19.14 -12.07 -22.91
N VAL A 115 18.54 -10.93 -22.54
CA VAL A 115 17.33 -10.41 -23.19
C VAL A 115 17.74 -9.40 -24.27
N SER A 116 17.52 -9.73 -25.54
CA SER A 116 17.90 -8.89 -26.69
C SER A 116 16.94 -7.72 -26.91
N ASP A 117 15.66 -7.91 -26.61
CA ASP A 117 14.61 -6.90 -26.73
C ASP A 117 13.85 -6.81 -25.39
N GLY A 118 14.32 -5.92 -24.52
CA GLY A 118 13.78 -5.77 -23.17
C GLY A 118 12.35 -5.22 -23.14
N GLU A 119 11.99 -4.34 -24.08
CA GLU A 119 10.67 -3.72 -24.13
C GLU A 119 9.60 -4.69 -24.63
N ALA A 120 9.87 -5.40 -25.73
CA ALA A 120 8.95 -6.43 -26.23
C ALA A 120 8.80 -7.56 -25.20
N THR A 121 9.90 -8.02 -24.61
CA THR A 121 9.89 -9.06 -23.57
C THR A 121 9.09 -8.61 -22.34
N ALA A 122 9.29 -7.37 -21.88
CA ALA A 122 8.51 -6.80 -20.78
C ALA A 122 7.02 -6.76 -21.11
N SER A 123 6.64 -6.36 -22.32
CA SER A 123 5.24 -6.30 -22.76
C SER A 123 4.57 -7.70 -22.75
N VAL A 124 5.29 -8.73 -23.20
CA VAL A 124 4.82 -10.13 -23.19
C VAL A 124 4.70 -10.64 -21.76
N ILE A 125 5.68 -10.36 -20.90
CA ILE A 125 5.60 -10.75 -19.49
C ILE A 125 4.43 -10.04 -18.81
N VAL A 126 4.23 -8.73 -19.01
CA VAL A 126 3.11 -8.00 -18.39
C VAL A 126 1.77 -8.57 -18.84
N SER A 127 1.61 -8.86 -20.15
CA SER A 127 0.38 -9.47 -20.67
C SER A 127 0.14 -10.89 -20.15
N GLN A 128 1.17 -11.73 -20.10
CA GLN A 128 1.09 -13.09 -19.55
C GLN A 128 1.01 -13.13 -18.02
N SER A 129 1.40 -12.04 -17.35
CA SER A 129 1.40 -11.93 -15.88
C SER A 129 0.12 -11.30 -15.34
N GLN A 130 -0.84 -10.97 -16.21
CA GLN A 130 -2.25 -10.75 -15.84
C GLN A 130 -2.81 -12.02 -15.18
N GLY A 131 -2.63 -12.13 -13.85
CA GLY A 131 -2.99 -13.29 -13.03
C GLY A 131 -1.84 -13.91 -12.22
N VAL A 132 -0.59 -13.62 -12.59
CA VAL A 132 0.62 -14.08 -11.88
C VAL A 132 1.05 -13.07 -10.82
N VAL A 133 0.94 -11.76 -11.14
CA VAL A 133 1.15 -10.71 -10.15
C VAL A 133 0.00 -10.77 -9.14
N LYS A 134 0.34 -11.10 -7.90
CA LYS A 134 -0.62 -11.19 -6.80
C LYS A 134 -0.33 -10.11 -5.76
N GLY A 135 -1.35 -9.76 -5.01
CA GLY A 135 -1.19 -8.89 -3.84
C GLY A 135 -0.65 -7.50 -4.20
N VAL A 136 -1.23 -6.85 -5.21
CA VAL A 136 -0.97 -5.42 -5.39
C VAL A 136 -1.63 -4.66 -4.25
N GLY A 137 -0.86 -3.86 -3.53
CA GLY A 137 -1.36 -3.18 -2.35
C GLY A 137 -0.58 -1.92 -2.02
N VAL A 138 -1.12 -1.20 -1.03
CA VAL A 138 -0.49 -0.02 -0.45
C VAL A 138 0.16 -0.47 0.85
N TYR A 139 1.47 -0.29 0.99
CA TYR A 139 2.19 -0.57 2.23
C TYR A 139 1.99 0.57 3.23
N GLU A 140 2.28 1.80 2.81
CA GLU A 140 2.13 3.00 3.62
C GLU A 140 1.87 4.23 2.74
N CYS A 141 1.36 5.30 3.33
CA CYS A 141 1.16 6.58 2.65
C CYS A 141 1.42 7.75 3.59
N LYS A 142 1.87 8.87 3.03
CA LYS A 142 2.00 10.14 3.73
C LYS A 142 1.33 11.27 2.95
N ALA A 143 0.84 12.27 3.68
CA ALA A 143 0.41 13.53 3.11
C ALA A 143 1.62 14.27 2.50
N THR A 144 1.43 14.87 1.33
CA THR A 144 2.44 15.70 0.65
C THR A 144 1.87 17.00 0.14
N GLY A 145 0.60 17.30 0.42
CA GLY A 145 -0.03 18.55 0.03
C GLY A 145 0.64 19.74 0.71
N SER A 146 0.46 20.92 0.13
CA SER A 146 1.04 22.17 0.64
C SER A 146 0.77 22.36 2.13
N GLY A 147 1.82 22.68 2.89
CA GLY A 147 1.76 22.87 4.34
C GLY A 147 1.93 21.60 5.17
N SER A 148 1.99 20.41 4.55
CA SER A 148 2.31 19.17 5.27
C SER A 148 3.73 19.22 5.82
N ASP A 149 3.90 18.69 7.04
CA ASP A 149 5.18 18.55 7.70
C ASP A 149 5.42 17.05 7.98
N PRO A 150 6.46 16.43 7.40
CA PRO A 150 6.75 15.01 7.63
C PRO A 150 6.98 14.63 9.10
N LYS A 151 7.25 15.61 9.97
CA LYS A 151 7.50 15.41 11.41
C LYS A 151 6.28 15.74 12.28
N ASP A 152 5.21 16.24 11.69
CA ASP A 152 4.04 16.73 12.42
C ASP A 152 2.75 16.41 11.67
N VAL A 153 2.20 15.23 11.98
CA VAL A 153 0.97 14.70 11.37
C VAL A 153 -0.25 15.60 11.60
N SER A 154 -0.21 16.52 12.57
CA SER A 154 -1.29 17.48 12.80
C SER A 154 -1.39 18.52 11.67
N LYS A 155 -0.33 18.67 10.88
CA LYS A 155 -0.26 19.54 9.70
C LYS A 155 -0.53 18.79 8.39
N ASP A 156 -0.87 17.51 8.43
CA ASP A 156 -1.07 16.70 7.24
C ASP A 156 -2.12 17.32 6.31
N ASN A 157 -1.71 17.61 5.09
CA ASN A 157 -2.60 18.00 4.01
C ASN A 157 -2.67 16.89 2.96
N TRP A 158 -3.77 16.13 3.01
CA TRP A 158 -4.01 14.98 2.15
C TRP A 158 -4.54 15.34 0.75
N GLU A 159 -4.54 16.61 0.36
CA GLU A 159 -4.82 16.99 -1.04
C GLU A 159 -3.92 16.23 -2.01
N GLU A 160 -2.66 16.06 -1.64
CA GLU A 160 -1.69 15.21 -2.32
C GLU A 160 -1.13 14.20 -1.33
N CYS A 161 -0.77 13.03 -1.83
CA CYS A 161 -0.12 12.01 -1.04
C CYS A 161 0.93 11.26 -1.85
N GLN A 162 1.89 10.70 -1.13
CA GLN A 162 2.83 9.73 -1.66
C GLN A 162 2.61 8.41 -0.93
N CYS A 163 2.35 7.36 -1.69
CA CYS A 163 2.12 6.01 -1.20
C CYS A 163 3.22 5.07 -1.69
N VAL A 164 3.55 4.10 -0.86
CA VAL A 164 4.40 2.97 -1.25
C VAL A 164 3.48 1.86 -1.75
N ILE A 165 3.59 1.56 -3.03
CA ILE A 165 2.82 0.51 -3.69
C ILE A 165 3.71 -0.70 -3.84
N TYR A 166 3.16 -1.88 -3.57
CA TYR A 166 3.87 -3.13 -3.76
C TYR A 166 3.11 -4.08 -4.66
N ALA A 167 3.84 -5.00 -5.27
CA ALA A 167 3.32 -6.15 -5.98
C ALA A 167 4.16 -7.38 -5.65
N LYS A 168 3.54 -8.57 -5.62
CA LYS A 168 4.26 -9.82 -5.44
C LYS A 168 4.48 -10.51 -6.78
N PHE A 169 5.72 -10.94 -7.01
CA PHE A 169 6.06 -11.94 -8.01
C PHE A 169 6.60 -13.19 -7.29
N PRO A 170 5.91 -14.34 -7.35
CA PRO A 170 6.38 -15.55 -6.70
C PRO A 170 7.79 -15.94 -7.16
N GLY A 171 8.72 -16.13 -6.21
CA GLY A 171 10.12 -16.42 -6.51
C GLY A 171 10.97 -15.17 -6.83
N GLY A 172 10.39 -13.97 -6.72
CA GLY A 172 11.11 -12.71 -6.74
C GLY A 172 11.79 -12.38 -8.06
N LYS A 173 12.88 -11.62 -7.95
CA LYS A 173 13.69 -11.15 -9.08
C LYS A 173 14.15 -12.31 -9.96
N ASP A 174 14.68 -13.36 -9.36
CA ASP A 174 15.32 -14.47 -10.10
C ASP A 174 14.30 -15.25 -10.92
N ALA A 175 13.11 -15.51 -10.37
CA ALA A 175 12.03 -16.15 -11.12
C ALA A 175 11.53 -15.27 -12.28
N LEU A 176 11.50 -13.95 -12.09
CA LEU A 176 11.13 -13.02 -13.15
C LEU A 176 12.21 -12.96 -14.26
N VAL A 177 13.49 -12.97 -13.91
CA VAL A 177 14.61 -13.06 -14.88
C VAL A 177 14.53 -14.37 -15.66
N ALA A 178 14.32 -15.50 -14.99
CA ALA A 178 14.18 -16.80 -15.66
C ALA A 178 13.03 -16.78 -16.66
N LYS A 179 11.86 -16.27 -16.26
CA LYS A 179 10.71 -16.10 -17.16
C LYS A 179 11.02 -15.19 -18.35
N ALA A 180 11.76 -14.10 -18.14
CA ALA A 180 12.17 -13.20 -19.21
C ALA A 180 13.10 -13.88 -20.23
N GLN A 181 14.06 -14.66 -19.75
CA GLN A 181 14.96 -15.43 -20.61
C GLN A 181 14.21 -16.52 -21.39
N GLU A 182 13.21 -17.17 -20.80
CA GLU A 182 12.35 -18.12 -21.50
C GLU A 182 11.56 -17.45 -22.63
N VAL A 183 10.93 -16.31 -22.36
CA VAL A 183 10.15 -15.55 -23.36
C VAL A 183 11.04 -15.03 -24.50
N SER A 184 12.26 -14.56 -24.19
CA SER A 184 13.19 -14.03 -25.21
C SER A 184 13.71 -15.08 -26.21
N LYS A 185 13.52 -16.37 -25.92
CA LYS A 185 13.94 -17.49 -26.78
C LYS A 185 12.81 -18.03 -27.68
N GLN A 186 11.57 -17.60 -27.45
CA GLN A 186 10.41 -17.96 -28.27
C GLN A 186 10.31 -17.03 -29.49
#